data_AF-A0A8S0FXJ1-F1
#
_entry.id   AF-A0A8S0FXJ1-F1
#
_cell.length_a   1.000
_cell.length_b   1.000
_cell.length_c   1.000
_cell.angle_alpha   90.00
_cell.angle_beta   90.00
_cell.angle_gamma   90.00
#
_symmetry.space_group_name_H-M   'P 1'
#
loop_
_entity.id
_entity.type
_entity.pdbx_description
1 polymer ?
#
loop_
_entity_poly.entity_id
_entity_poly.type
_entity_poly.pdbx_seq_one_letter_code
_entity_poly.pdbx_strand_id
1 'polypeptide(L)'
;MFNEVHSIHGHTLLLITKPSLQATALLQHLKQSLAITGKLHNIQRSLDDISSGSIILLDMMEADKKLIHYWQDTLSRKNNNIKILLLNTPEDYPVPRH
;
A
#
# COMPACT_ATOMS: atom_id res chain seq x y z
N MET A 1 -19.92 -11.66 -20.02
CA MET A 1 -18.93 -12.39 -19.21
C MET A 1 -18.54 -11.47 -18.07
N PHE A 2 -19.26 -11.56 -16.94
CA PHE A 2 -18.90 -10.81 -15.74
C PHE A 2 -17.71 -11.53 -15.14
N ASN A 3 -16.51 -10.95 -15.22
CA ASN A 3 -15.42 -11.37 -14.36
C ASN A 3 -15.95 -11.22 -12.94
N GLU A 4 -16.06 -12.34 -12.21
CA GLU A 4 -16.29 -12.34 -10.78
C GLU A 4 -15.08 -11.67 -10.13
N VAL A 5 -15.08 -10.34 -10.11
CA VAL A 5 -14.28 -9.57 -9.17
C VAL A 5 -14.89 -9.96 -7.83
N HIS A 6 -14.30 -10.97 -7.19
CA HIS A 6 -14.57 -11.32 -5.80
C HIS A 6 -14.62 -10.00 -5.06
N SER A 7 -15.84 -9.57 -4.70
CA SER A 7 -15.99 -8.29 -4.04
C SER A 7 -15.10 -8.35 -2.82
N ILE A 8 -14.22 -7.36 -2.71
CA ILE A 8 -13.16 -7.27 -1.70
C ILE A 8 -13.80 -6.89 -0.36
N HIS A 9 -14.87 -7.59 0.02
CA HIS A 9 -15.64 -7.39 1.23
C HIS A 9 -14.69 -7.58 2.42
N GLY A 10 -14.38 -6.47 3.09
CA GLY A 10 -13.52 -6.43 4.27
C GLY A 10 -12.06 -6.02 4.01
N HIS A 11 -11.65 -5.78 2.77
CA HIS A 11 -10.31 -5.26 2.49
C HIS A 11 -10.34 -3.72 2.45
N THR A 12 -9.31 -3.10 3.01
CA THR A 12 -9.13 -1.65 3.01
C THR A 12 -7.81 -1.29 2.36
N LEU A 13 -7.80 -0.24 1.54
CA LEU A 13 -6.61 0.23 0.86
C LEU A 13 -5.83 1.20 1.75
N LEU A 14 -4.55 0.95 1.94
CA LEU A 14 -3.64 1.86 2.62
C LEU A 14 -2.57 2.33 1.62
N LEU A 15 -2.67 3.59 1.19
CA LEU A 15 -1.67 4.21 0.34
C LEU A 15 -0.60 4.88 1.21
N ILE A 16 0.61 4.33 1.20
CA ILE A 16 1.78 4.86 1.93
C ILE A 16 2.67 5.59 0.93
N THR A 17 2.64 6.93 0.99
CA THR A 17 3.38 7.82 0.09
C THR A 17 3.59 9.18 0.77
N LYS A 18 4.26 10.12 0.10
CA LYS A 18 4.28 11.52 0.49
C LYS A 18 2.90 12.15 0.29
N PRO A 19 2.27 12.73 1.34
CA PRO A 19 0.96 13.35 1.20
C PRO A 19 0.95 14.46 0.15
N SER A 20 0.04 14.35 -0.80
CA SER A 20 -0.07 15.28 -1.92
C SER A 20 -1.47 15.22 -2.53
N LEU A 21 -1.79 16.21 -3.37
CA LEU A 21 -3.06 16.25 -4.09
C LEU A 21 -3.19 15.06 -5.04
N GLN A 22 -2.12 14.76 -5.79
CA GLN A 22 -2.06 13.64 -6.71
C GLN A 22 -2.23 12.28 -6.00
N ALA A 23 -1.61 12.10 -4.83
CA ALA A 23 -1.81 10.88 -4.03
C ALA A 23 -3.26 10.75 -3.52
N THR A 24 -3.89 11.86 -3.14
CA THR A 24 -5.29 11.87 -2.72
C THR A 24 -6.23 11.56 -3.87
N ALA A 25 -6.00 12.15 -5.05
CA ALA A 25 -6.77 11.88 -6.25
C ALA A 25 -6.63 10.40 -6.70
N LEU A 26 -5.41 9.86 -6.67
CA LEU A 26 -5.16 8.45 -6.95
C LEU A 26 -5.92 7.55 -5.97
N LEU A 27 -5.84 7.82 -4.66
CA LEU A 27 -6.56 7.06 -3.65
C LEU A 27 -8.08 7.12 -3.87
N GLN A 28 -8.63 8.30 -4.18
CA GLN A 28 -10.06 8.45 -4.46
C GLN A 28 -10.48 7.66 -5.69
N HIS A 29 -9.70 7.74 -6.77
CA HIS A 29 -9.95 6.97 -7.99
C HIS A 29 -9.94 5.47 -7.71
N LEU A 30 -8.95 4.96 -6.98
CA LEU A 30 -8.86 3.54 -6.61
C LEU A 30 -10.03 3.09 -5.74
N LYS A 31 -10.43 3.91 -4.75
CA LYS A 31 -11.60 3.63 -3.89
C LYS A 31 -12.88 3.50 -4.71
N GLN A 32 -13.08 4.39 -5.69
CA GLN A 32 -14.26 4.38 -6.55
C GLN A 32 -14.25 3.19 -7.51
N SER A 33 -13.12 2.96 -8.21
CA SER A 33 -12.99 1.90 -9.20
C SER A 33 -13.08 0.49 -8.59
N LEU A 34 -12.59 0.31 -7.37
CA LEU A 34 -12.58 -0.98 -6.66
C LEU A 34 -13.72 -1.14 -5.66
N ALA A 35 -14.55 -0.10 -5.44
CA ALA A 35 -15.61 -0.06 -4.43
C ALA A 35 -15.13 -0.44 -3.00
N ILE A 36 -13.91 -0.02 -2.62
CA ILE A 36 -13.33 -0.27 -1.29
C ILE A 36 -13.09 1.01 -0.50
N THR A 37 -12.96 0.85 0.82
CA THR A 37 -12.47 1.94 1.68
C THR A 37 -10.96 2.08 1.55
N GLY A 38 -10.44 3.26 1.92
CA GLY A 38 -9.00 3.42 1.99
C GLY A 38 -8.56 4.71 2.66
N LYS A 39 -7.31 4.71 3.09
CA LYS A 39 -6.64 5.80 3.82
C LYS A 39 -5.28 6.10 3.18
N LEU A 40 -4.90 7.37 3.26
CA LEU A 40 -3.57 7.84 2.89
C LEU A 40 -2.73 7.93 4.17
N HIS A 41 -1.52 7.40 4.13
CA HIS A 41 -0.55 7.47 5.22
C HIS A 41 0.74 8.11 4.72
N ASN A 42 1.30 9.00 5.54
CA ASN A 42 2.57 9.64 5.22
C ASN A 42 3.71 8.63 5.42
N ILE A 43 4.47 8.35 4.36
CA ILE A 43 5.59 7.42 4.36
C ILE A 43 6.67 7.73 5.41
N GLN A 44 6.79 8.99 5.83
CA GLN A 44 7.76 9.43 6.85
C GLN A 44 7.26 9.28 8.29
N ARG A 45 5.97 8.97 8.49
CA ARG A 45 5.39 8.80 9.83
C ARG A 45 5.29 7.34 10.20
N SER A 46 5.49 7.04 11.48
CA SER A 46 5.27 5.70 12.01
C SER A 46 3.81 5.27 11.86
N LEU A 47 3.61 3.96 11.79
CA LEU A 47 2.30 3.35 11.69
C LEU A 47 2.16 2.24 12.72
N ASP A 48 1.33 2.50 13.72
CA ASP A 48 1.17 1.60 14.86
C ASP A 48 0.13 0.51 14.57
N ASP A 49 -1.01 0.88 13.96
CA ASP A 49 -2.12 -0.02 13.67
C ASP A 49 -2.42 -0.17 12.18
N ILE A 50 -2.49 -1.44 11.75
CA ILE A 50 -2.89 -1.84 10.39
C ILE A 50 -4.08 -2.78 10.53
N SER A 51 -5.21 -2.39 9.94
CA SER A 51 -6.42 -3.21 9.90
C SER A 51 -6.13 -4.56 9.23
N SER A 52 -6.70 -5.64 9.75
CA SER A 52 -6.60 -6.96 9.13
C SER A 52 -7.16 -6.96 7.71
N GLY A 53 -6.51 -7.68 6.79
CA GLY A 53 -6.91 -7.69 5.37
C GLY A 53 -6.60 -6.39 4.62
N SER A 54 -5.74 -5.52 5.16
CA SER A 54 -5.32 -4.30 4.45
C SER A 54 -4.49 -4.64 3.22
N ILE A 55 -4.80 -3.95 2.12
CA ILE A 55 -3.96 -3.90 0.91
C ILE A 55 -3.12 -2.64 1.01
N ILE A 56 -1.81 -2.79 1.07
CA ILE A 56 -0.85 -1.71 1.24
C ILE A 56 -0.22 -1.40 -0.11
N LEU A 57 -0.37 -0.17 -0.58
CA LEU A 57 0.37 0.37 -1.71
C LEU A 57 1.53 1.19 -1.16
N LEU A 58 2.76 0.70 -1.32
CA LEU A 58 3.97 1.38 -0.86
C LEU A 58 4.64 2.07 -2.05
N ASP A 59 4.75 3.39 -1.99
CA ASP A 59 5.36 4.20 -3.04
C ASP A 59 6.90 4.16 -2.94
N MET A 60 7.52 3.43 -3.87
CA MET A 60 8.96 3.21 -3.90
C MET A 60 9.74 4.41 -4.40
N MET A 61 9.11 5.35 -5.13
CA MET A 61 9.77 6.59 -5.55
C MET A 61 10.09 7.50 -4.37
N GLU A 62 9.25 7.45 -3.33
CA GLU A 62 9.42 8.23 -2.10
C GLU A 62 10.20 7.48 -1.01
N ALA A 63 10.48 6.19 -1.21
CA ALA A 63 11.14 5.34 -0.23
C ALA A 63 12.66 5.29 -0.44
N ASP A 64 13.41 5.93 0.45
CA ASP A 64 14.86 5.74 0.51
C ASP A 64 15.22 4.40 1.18
N LYS A 65 16.50 4.02 1.17
CA LYS A 65 16.97 2.76 1.77
C LYS A 65 16.57 2.62 3.25
N LYS A 66 16.55 3.71 4.02
CA LYS A 66 16.19 3.68 5.44
C LYS A 66 14.69 3.44 5.63
N LEU A 67 13.86 4.12 4.83
CA LEU A 67 12.41 3.95 4.82
C LEU A 67 12.03 2.56 4.35
N ILE A 68 12.70 2.01 3.33
CA ILE A 68 12.48 0.63 2.87
C ILE A 68 12.73 -0.35 4.00
N HIS A 69 13.86 -0.27 4.70
CA HIS A 69 14.14 -1.14 5.84
C HIS A 69 13.11 -0.95 6.97
N TYR A 70 12.79 0.29 7.32
CA TYR A 70 11.79 0.59 8.34
C TYR A 70 10.41 -0.02 8.02
N TRP A 71 9.94 0.14 6.78
CA TRP A 71 8.65 -0.39 6.35
C TRP A 71 8.67 -1.90 6.20
N GLN A 72 9.76 -2.50 5.72
CA GLN A 72 9.93 -3.96 5.72
C GLN A 72 9.84 -4.54 7.12
N ASP A 73 10.55 -3.96 8.09
CA ASP A 73 10.53 -4.39 9.49
C ASP A 73 9.13 -4.20 10.10
N THR A 74 8.47 -3.07 9.82
CA THR A 74 7.15 -2.75 10.38
C THR A 74 6.07 -3.66 9.81
N LEU A 75 6.10 -3.94 8.51
CA LEU A 75 5.10 -4.75 7.83
C LEU A 75 5.32 -6.25 8.04
N SER A 76 6.57 -6.73 8.09
CA SER A 76 6.89 -8.15 8.35
C SER A 76 6.44 -8.61 9.74
N ARG A 77 6.39 -7.71 10.72
CA ARG A 77 5.87 -7.99 12.07
C ARG A 77 4.34 -8.19 12.11
N LYS A 78 3.60 -7.86 11.05
CA LYS A 78 2.13 -7.93 11.04
C LYS A 78 1.66 -9.24 10.41
N ASN A 79 1.13 -10.15 11.25
CA ASN A 79 0.56 -11.44 10.84
C ASN A 79 -0.88 -11.37 10.29
N ASN A 80 -1.39 -10.16 9.99
CA ASN A 80 -2.83 -9.90 9.83
C ASN A 80 -3.36 -10.12 8.40
N ASN A 81 -2.78 -11.06 7.65
CA ASN A 81 -3.14 -11.31 6.24
C ASN A 81 -3.10 -10.02 5.39
N ILE A 82 -2.05 -9.22 5.57
CA ILE A 82 -1.84 -7.99 4.79
C ILE A 82 -1.24 -8.35 3.43
N LYS A 83 -1.62 -7.60 2.39
CA LYS A 83 -1.03 -7.71 1.05
C LYS A 83 -0.26 -6.44 0.76
N ILE A 84 0.98 -6.56 0.29
CA ILE A 84 1.84 -5.41 -0.04
C ILE A 84 2.05 -5.39 -1.54
N LEU A 85 1.78 -4.25 -2.16
CA LEU A 85 2.11 -3.97 -3.56
C LEU A 85 3.03 -2.76 -3.60
N LEU A 86 4.08 -2.87 -4.41
CA LEU A 86 5.02 -1.77 -4.64
C LEU A 86 4.51 -0.91 -5.80
N LEU A 87 4.43 0.39 -5.57
CA LEU A 87 4.01 1.40 -6.54
C LEU A 87 5.23 2.22 -6.95
N ASN A 88 5.27 2.68 -8.22
CA ASN A 88 6.35 3.49 -8.76
C ASN A 88 7.75 2.87 -8.53
N THR A 89 7.83 1.54 -8.65
CA THR A 89 9.08 0.80 -8.43
C THR A 89 10.12 1.21 -9.48
N PRO A 90 11.33 1.66 -9.07
CA PRO A 90 12.41 1.94 -10.00
C PRO A 90 12.78 0.69 -10.81
N GLU A 91 13.21 0.85 -12.05
CA GLU A 91 13.64 -0.27 -12.91
C GLU A 91 14.81 -1.06 -12.29
N ASP A 92 15.67 -0.37 -11.54
CA ASP A 92 16.83 -0.96 -10.87
C ASP A 92 16.51 -1.62 -9.52
N TYR A 93 15.23 -1.68 -9.11
CA TYR A 93 14.88 -2.30 -7.83
C TYR A 93 15.17 -3.81 -7.88
N PRO A 94 16.05 -4.33 -7.00
CA PRO A 94 16.43 -5.73 -7.04
C PRO A 94 15.21 -6.58 -6.67
N VAL A 95 14.70 -7.33 -7.65
CA VAL A 95 13.68 -8.34 -7.40
C VAL A 95 14.30 -9.38 -6.48
N PRO A 96 13.77 -9.59 -5.26
CA PRO A 96 14.29 -10.61 -4.37
C PRO A 96 14.17 -11.96 -5.07
N ARG A 97 15.29 -12.61 -5.36
CA ARG A 97 15.29 -14.00 -5.84
C ARG A 97 14.91 -14.87 -4.63
N HIS A 98 13.76 -15.54 -4.73
CA HIS A 98 13.28 -16.53 -3.78
C HIS A 98 14.19 -17.76 -3.73
#